data_AF-A0A2H4VCN3-F1
#
_entry.id   AF-A0A2H4VCN3-F1
#
_cell.length_a   1.000
_cell.length_b   1.000
_cell.length_c   1.000
_cell.angle_alpha   90.00
_cell.angle_beta   90.00
_cell.angle_gamma   90.00
#
_symmetry.space_group_name_H-M   'P 1'
#
loop_
_entity.id
_entity.type
_entity.pdbx_description
1 polymer ?
#
loop_
_entity_poly.entity_id
_entity_poly.type
_entity_poly.pdbx_seq_one_letter_code
_entity_poly.pdbx_strand_id
1 'polypeptide(L)'
;MKEFKIDAQRITPRELNRTIKKAAQDNDRIIIENPNAMHYMVAGLTKPVEVVIDGSAGYFAGTMIHGARVHINGNAGWFPADNMTEGEVIIDGSAGDGVGQGIYGGTVVVRKDVGSRTGEIMKNGTIIVGGNSGFMSGIFMMGGRMIILGDISDDAGESIIRGTIYVGGEIKSLGKNAKIDELEEKERNELKKLLESYNFHLEEDKYQRFRKIVPRSARPFYGQESEEGK
;
A
#
# COMPACT_ATOMS: atom_id res chain seq x y z
N MET A 1 15.90 -12.30 20.55
CA MET A 1 15.65 -11.98 19.14
C MET A 1 16.93 -12.27 18.37
N LYS A 2 16.90 -13.23 17.44
CA LYS A 2 18.06 -13.61 16.63
C LYS A 2 18.05 -12.84 15.30
N GLU A 3 19.17 -12.19 14.99
CA GLU A 3 19.30 -11.28 13.85
C GLU A 3 20.31 -11.83 12.83
N PHE A 4 20.00 -11.71 11.55
CA PHE A 4 20.89 -12.02 10.43
C PHE A 4 21.09 -10.79 9.56
N LYS A 5 22.34 -10.50 9.17
CA LYS A 5 22.67 -9.38 8.29
C LYS A 5 23.21 -9.88 6.96
N ILE A 6 22.87 -9.20 5.88
CA ILE A 6 23.37 -9.48 4.54
C ILE A 6 23.68 -8.18 3.79
N ASP A 7 24.88 -8.10 3.24
CA ASP A 7 25.29 -7.03 2.34
C ASP A 7 24.80 -7.32 0.92
N ALA A 8 23.97 -6.42 0.38
CA ALA A 8 23.39 -6.54 -0.95
C ALA A 8 24.28 -5.94 -2.07
N GLN A 9 25.40 -5.30 -1.76
CA GLN A 9 26.17 -4.49 -2.71
C GLN A 9 26.63 -5.25 -3.97
N ARG A 10 26.94 -6.55 -3.83
CA ARG A 10 27.54 -7.36 -4.91
C ARG A 10 26.83 -8.68 -5.17
N ILE A 11 25.56 -8.79 -4.78
CA ILE A 11 24.76 -9.98 -5.02
C ILE A 11 23.58 -9.66 -5.92
N THR A 12 23.11 -10.66 -6.66
CA THR A 12 21.92 -10.52 -7.49
C THR A 12 20.65 -10.58 -6.64
N PRO A 13 19.51 -10.05 -7.14
CA PRO A 13 18.21 -10.23 -6.48
C PRO A 13 17.87 -11.69 -6.18
N ARG A 14 18.25 -12.62 -7.07
CA ARG A 14 17.99 -14.05 -6.89
C ARG A 14 18.78 -14.63 -5.71
N GLU A 15 20.06 -14.25 -5.60
CA GLU A 15 20.93 -14.68 -4.50
C GLU A 15 20.46 -14.11 -3.17
N LEU A 16 20.13 -12.81 -3.13
CA LEU A 16 19.55 -12.17 -1.96
C LEU A 16 18.29 -12.90 -1.50
N ASN A 17 17.30 -13.09 -2.39
CA ASN A 17 16.05 -13.76 -2.06
C ASN A 17 16.24 -15.21 -1.58
N ARG A 18 17.19 -15.96 -2.17
CA ARG A 18 17.50 -17.31 -1.71
C ARG A 18 18.09 -17.29 -0.31
N THR A 19 18.96 -16.32 -0.01
CA THR A 19 19.62 -16.22 1.27
C THR A 19 18.65 -15.79 2.38
N ILE A 20 17.82 -14.77 2.14
CA ILE A 20 16.82 -14.34 3.13
C ILE A 20 15.80 -15.44 3.44
N LYS A 21 15.37 -16.23 2.44
CA LYS A 21 14.41 -17.34 2.66
C LYS A 21 14.99 -18.45 3.53
N LYS A 22 16.30 -18.69 3.43
CA LYS A 22 17.02 -19.62 4.31
C LYS A 22 17.19 -19.02 5.70
N ALA A 23 17.66 -17.77 5.80
CA ALA A 23 17.85 -17.09 7.07
C ALA A 23 16.54 -16.98 7.87
N ALA A 24 15.41 -16.77 7.19
CA ALA A 24 14.10 -16.65 7.82
C ALA A 24 13.58 -17.92 8.52
N GLN A 25 14.25 -19.08 8.37
CA GLN A 25 13.90 -20.29 9.11
C GLN A 25 14.35 -20.22 10.57
N ASP A 26 15.48 -19.55 10.82
CA ASP A 26 16.18 -19.63 12.10
C ASP A 26 16.46 -18.26 12.73
N ASN A 27 15.91 -17.18 12.17
CA ASN A 27 16.12 -15.81 12.64
C ASN A 27 14.78 -15.08 12.74
N ASP A 28 14.68 -14.19 13.73
CA ASP A 28 13.50 -13.36 13.97
C ASP A 28 13.54 -12.07 13.13
N ARG A 29 14.75 -11.64 12.76
CA ARG A 29 15.02 -10.39 12.06
C ARG A 29 16.13 -10.52 11.04
N ILE A 30 15.96 -9.90 9.88
CA ILE A 30 16.94 -9.86 8.79
C ILE A 30 17.19 -8.40 8.41
N ILE A 31 18.45 -7.98 8.30
CA ILE A 31 18.83 -6.65 7.81
C ILE A 31 19.56 -6.79 6.49
N ILE A 32 19.07 -6.09 5.47
CA ILE A 32 19.66 -5.98 4.13
C ILE A 32 20.40 -4.65 4.06
N GLU A 33 21.72 -4.70 4.12
CA GLU A 33 22.61 -3.54 4.07
C GLU A 33 23.00 -3.23 2.61
N ASN A 34 23.29 -1.97 2.31
CA ASN A 34 23.71 -1.50 0.98
C ASN A 34 22.78 -1.96 -0.18
N PRO A 35 21.45 -1.75 -0.10
CA PRO A 35 20.51 -2.28 -1.07
C PRO A 35 20.63 -1.68 -2.48
N ASN A 36 21.23 -0.49 -2.62
CA ASN A 36 21.45 0.19 -3.91
C ASN A 36 20.22 0.25 -4.82
N ALA A 37 19.02 0.44 -4.26
CA ALA A 37 17.75 0.41 -5.00
C ALA A 37 17.52 -0.87 -5.83
N MET A 38 18.06 -2.01 -5.36
CA MET A 38 17.90 -3.31 -6.00
C MET A 38 16.41 -3.66 -6.14
N HIS A 39 16.04 -4.19 -7.30
CA HIS A 39 14.68 -4.62 -7.59
C HIS A 39 14.39 -6.00 -7.01
N TYR A 40 13.12 -6.32 -6.79
CA TYR A 40 12.63 -7.62 -6.33
C TYR A 40 13.19 -8.09 -4.99
N MET A 41 13.62 -7.19 -4.11
CA MET A 41 14.04 -7.59 -2.77
C MET A 41 12.84 -8.13 -1.97
N VAL A 42 13.06 -9.19 -1.18
CA VAL A 42 12.02 -9.79 -0.31
C VAL A 42 10.84 -10.37 -1.10
N ALA A 43 11.08 -10.85 -2.31
CA ALA A 43 10.05 -11.42 -3.18
C ALA A 43 9.64 -12.84 -2.75
N GLY A 44 8.34 -13.03 -2.51
CA GLY A 44 7.75 -14.33 -2.20
C GLY A 44 8.26 -14.92 -0.89
N LEU A 45 8.53 -14.09 0.12
CA LEU A 45 8.88 -14.53 1.46
C LEU A 45 7.61 -14.89 2.24
N THR A 46 7.51 -16.13 2.69
CA THR A 46 6.31 -16.69 3.33
C THR A 46 6.49 -16.98 4.83
N LYS A 47 7.65 -16.64 5.39
CA LYS A 47 7.92 -16.78 6.82
C LYS A 47 7.63 -15.47 7.52
N PRO A 48 6.94 -15.48 8.69
CA PRO A 48 6.58 -14.27 9.42
C PRO A 48 7.78 -13.71 10.20
N VAL A 49 8.78 -13.22 9.45
CA VAL A 49 10.03 -12.64 9.94
C VAL A 49 10.01 -11.12 9.71
N GLU A 50 10.73 -10.37 10.54
CA GLU A 50 11.01 -8.96 10.27
C GLU A 50 12.17 -8.83 9.27
N VAL A 51 11.99 -8.02 8.23
CA VAL A 51 13.04 -7.71 7.26
C VAL A 51 13.19 -6.20 7.16
N VAL A 52 14.38 -5.69 7.46
CA VAL A 52 14.73 -4.28 7.30
C VAL A 52 15.60 -4.13 6.05
N ILE A 53 15.18 -3.27 5.13
CA ILE A 53 15.99 -2.82 4.00
C ILE A 53 16.60 -1.48 4.41
N ASP A 54 17.89 -1.48 4.72
CA ASP A 54 18.61 -0.30 5.19
C ASP A 54 19.02 0.60 4.01
N GLY A 55 18.04 1.29 3.47
CA GLY A 55 18.17 2.18 2.33
C GLY A 55 16.94 2.15 1.43
N SER A 56 17.11 2.59 0.18
CA SER A 56 16.03 2.55 -0.81
C SER A 56 15.94 1.20 -1.50
N ALA A 57 14.72 0.81 -1.84
CA ALA A 57 14.40 -0.37 -2.61
C ALA A 57 13.96 0.00 -4.03
N GLY A 58 14.21 -0.91 -4.98
CA GLY A 58 13.78 -0.77 -6.36
C GLY A 58 12.34 -1.24 -6.60
N TYR A 59 12.07 -1.69 -7.82
CA TYR A 59 10.75 -2.17 -8.21
C TYR A 59 10.39 -3.48 -7.50
N PHE A 60 9.10 -3.72 -7.24
CA PHE A 60 8.57 -4.96 -6.70
C PHE A 60 9.17 -5.39 -5.35
N ALA A 61 9.61 -4.44 -4.52
CA ALA A 61 10.08 -4.75 -3.17
C ALA A 61 8.93 -5.33 -2.32
N GLY A 62 9.15 -6.46 -1.67
CA GLY A 62 8.12 -7.14 -0.86
C GLY A 62 6.95 -7.72 -1.68
N THR A 63 7.12 -7.94 -2.99
CA THR A 63 6.09 -8.58 -3.82
C THR A 63 5.79 -10.01 -3.36
N MET A 64 4.52 -10.42 -3.41
CA MET A 64 4.03 -11.78 -3.13
C MET A 64 4.40 -12.31 -1.73
N ILE A 65 4.67 -11.44 -0.75
CA ILE A 65 4.92 -11.90 0.63
C ILE A 65 3.64 -12.46 1.27
N HIS A 66 3.87 -13.33 2.26
CA HIS A 66 2.82 -13.89 3.11
C HIS A 66 3.30 -13.91 4.57
N GLY A 67 2.87 -12.91 5.34
CA GLY A 67 3.07 -12.81 6.79
C GLY A 67 4.35 -12.09 7.24
N ALA A 68 5.30 -11.81 6.33
CA ALA A 68 6.51 -11.07 6.68
C ALA A 68 6.21 -9.60 7.03
N ARG A 69 7.04 -9.00 7.90
CA ARG A 69 7.02 -7.55 8.19
C ARG A 69 8.24 -6.91 7.55
N VAL A 70 8.05 -6.11 6.51
CA VAL A 70 9.12 -5.49 5.75
C VAL A 70 9.16 -3.99 6.07
N HIS A 71 10.32 -3.47 6.47
CA HIS A 71 10.53 -2.04 6.68
C HIS A 71 11.63 -1.55 5.74
N ILE A 72 11.31 -0.56 4.90
CA ILE A 72 12.22 0.09 3.96
C ILE A 72 12.53 1.49 4.53
N ASN A 73 13.77 1.71 4.95
CA ASN A 73 14.22 2.97 5.57
C ASN A 73 14.29 4.14 4.55
N GLY A 74 14.32 3.82 3.25
CA GLY A 74 14.37 4.80 2.16
C GLY A 74 13.09 4.84 1.33
N ASN A 75 13.27 5.13 0.04
CA ASN A 75 12.18 5.12 -0.95
C ASN A 75 11.96 3.70 -1.50
N ALA A 76 10.81 3.47 -2.10
CA ALA A 76 10.56 2.30 -2.93
C ALA A 76 10.27 2.69 -4.38
N GLY A 77 10.60 1.82 -5.33
CA GLY A 77 10.26 2.02 -6.74
C GLY A 77 8.80 1.69 -7.04
N TRP A 78 8.51 1.24 -8.26
CA TRP A 78 7.18 0.81 -8.67
C TRP A 78 6.78 -0.54 -8.07
N PHE A 79 5.49 -0.73 -7.83
CA PHE A 79 4.85 -1.97 -7.40
C PHE A 79 5.36 -2.56 -6.07
N PRO A 80 5.75 -1.78 -5.05
CA PRO A 80 6.07 -2.37 -3.76
C PRO A 80 4.83 -3.03 -3.16
N ALA A 81 5.05 -4.14 -2.46
CA ALA A 81 4.00 -4.97 -1.86
C ALA A 81 2.97 -5.57 -2.85
N ASP A 82 3.26 -5.57 -4.15
CA ASP A 82 2.39 -6.15 -5.17
C ASP A 82 2.01 -7.61 -4.83
N ASN A 83 0.74 -7.95 -4.95
CA ASN A 83 0.18 -9.28 -4.69
C ASN A 83 0.50 -9.86 -3.29
N MET A 84 0.80 -9.05 -2.28
CA MET A 84 0.94 -9.57 -0.91
C MET A 84 -0.40 -10.09 -0.39
N THR A 85 -0.34 -11.15 0.43
CA THR A 85 -1.54 -11.83 0.96
C THR A 85 -1.78 -11.54 2.43
N GLU A 86 -0.71 -11.46 3.22
CA GLU A 86 -0.70 -11.14 4.65
C GLU A 86 0.64 -10.48 5.00
N GLY A 87 0.72 -9.87 6.19
CA GLY A 87 1.93 -9.22 6.69
C GLY A 87 1.85 -7.70 6.60
N GLU A 88 3.01 -7.06 6.59
CA GLU A 88 3.12 -5.60 6.67
C GLU A 88 4.31 -5.10 5.84
N VAL A 89 4.13 -3.99 5.13
CA VAL A 89 5.22 -3.29 4.44
C VAL A 89 5.18 -1.81 4.82
N ILE A 90 6.24 -1.29 5.45
CA ILE A 90 6.40 0.11 5.84
C ILE A 90 7.53 0.72 5.01
N ILE A 91 7.28 1.88 4.39
CA ILE A 91 8.23 2.63 3.58
C ILE A 91 8.35 4.04 4.16
N ASP A 92 9.52 4.39 4.67
CA ASP A 92 9.77 5.70 5.31
C ASP A 92 9.86 6.87 4.32
N GLY A 93 10.20 6.56 3.07
CA GLY A 93 10.25 7.51 1.98
C GLY A 93 8.94 7.62 1.19
N SER A 94 9.10 8.00 -0.07
CA SER A 94 8.06 7.94 -1.09
C SER A 94 8.11 6.60 -1.83
N ALA A 95 7.03 6.25 -2.50
CA ALA A 95 6.98 5.11 -3.40
C ALA A 95 6.50 5.51 -4.79
N GLY A 96 6.84 4.73 -5.81
CA GLY A 96 6.39 5.00 -7.16
C GLY A 96 4.98 4.47 -7.44
N ASP A 97 4.70 4.13 -8.70
CA ASP A 97 3.38 3.67 -9.14
C ASP A 97 3.02 2.29 -8.57
N GLY A 98 1.72 1.99 -8.45
CA GLY A 98 1.22 0.63 -8.21
C GLY A 98 1.48 0.08 -6.81
N VAL A 99 1.68 0.95 -5.82
CA VAL A 99 1.86 0.53 -4.41
C VAL A 99 0.69 -0.34 -3.98
N GLY A 100 0.97 -1.54 -3.48
CA GLY A 100 -0.07 -2.46 -3.02
C GLY A 100 -1.06 -2.86 -4.12
N GLN A 101 -0.62 -2.91 -5.38
CA GLN A 101 -1.44 -3.48 -6.45
C GLN A 101 -1.79 -4.95 -6.14
N GLY A 102 -3.05 -5.33 -6.37
CA GLY A 102 -3.48 -6.72 -6.29
C GLY A 102 -3.42 -7.37 -4.91
N ILE A 103 -3.24 -6.60 -3.83
CA ILE A 103 -3.13 -7.17 -2.48
C ILE A 103 -4.41 -7.88 -2.05
N TYR A 104 -4.25 -8.97 -1.31
CA TYR A 104 -5.36 -9.78 -0.77
C TYR A 104 -5.57 -9.55 0.73
N GLY A 105 -4.66 -8.85 1.40
CA GLY A 105 -4.65 -8.67 2.85
C GLY A 105 -3.34 -8.02 3.32
N GLY A 106 -3.20 -7.87 4.64
CA GLY A 106 -2.08 -7.16 5.26
C GLY A 106 -2.20 -5.63 5.18
N THR A 107 -1.11 -4.95 5.57
CA THR A 107 -1.04 -3.49 5.58
C THR A 107 0.20 -2.98 4.84
N VAL A 108 0.01 -1.99 3.96
CA VAL A 108 1.09 -1.25 3.32
C VAL A 108 1.04 0.20 3.81
N VAL A 109 2.17 0.73 4.28
CA VAL A 109 2.29 2.11 4.76
C VAL A 109 3.42 2.80 4.02
N VAL A 110 3.11 3.93 3.39
CA VAL A 110 4.09 4.84 2.79
C VAL A 110 4.02 6.16 3.55
N ARG A 111 5.14 6.63 4.09
CA ARG A 111 5.16 7.85 4.93
C ARG A 111 4.99 9.14 4.15
N LYS A 112 5.41 9.14 2.88
CA LYS A 112 5.34 10.31 2.01
C LYS A 112 4.36 10.04 0.86
N ASP A 113 4.66 10.59 -0.31
CA ASP A 113 3.85 10.49 -1.51
C ASP A 113 3.99 9.14 -2.21
N VAL A 114 2.95 8.78 -2.95
CA VAL A 114 2.93 7.62 -3.86
C VAL A 114 2.60 8.05 -5.28
N GLY A 115 3.01 7.23 -6.24
CA GLY A 115 2.71 7.43 -7.66
C GLY A 115 1.27 7.11 -8.05
N SER A 116 1.08 6.86 -9.34
CA SER A 116 -0.21 6.51 -9.95
C SER A 116 -0.62 5.08 -9.61
N ARG A 117 -1.92 4.78 -9.71
CA ARG A 117 -2.47 3.41 -9.63
C ARG A 117 -2.17 2.69 -8.31
N THR A 118 -1.95 3.43 -7.23
CA THR A 118 -1.89 2.87 -5.87
C THR A 118 -3.16 2.07 -5.58
N GLY A 119 -3.03 0.85 -5.09
CA GLY A 119 -4.16 -0.04 -4.82
C GLY A 119 -4.91 -0.53 -6.06
N GLU A 120 -4.32 -0.45 -7.26
CA GLU A 120 -4.90 -1.02 -8.48
C GLU A 120 -5.29 -2.48 -8.22
N ILE A 121 -6.52 -2.85 -8.62
CA ILE A 121 -7.08 -4.20 -8.47
C ILE A 121 -6.97 -4.83 -7.07
N MET A 122 -6.78 -4.03 -6.01
CA MET A 122 -6.65 -4.57 -4.64
C MET A 122 -7.94 -5.27 -4.22
N LYS A 123 -7.82 -6.44 -3.59
CA LYS A 123 -8.94 -7.32 -3.25
C LYS A 123 -9.36 -7.18 -1.78
N ASN A 124 -8.39 -6.92 -0.91
CA ASN A 124 -8.61 -6.60 0.50
C ASN A 124 -7.32 -6.00 1.11
N GLY A 125 -7.29 -5.76 2.41
CA GLY A 125 -6.13 -5.20 3.11
C GLY A 125 -6.24 -3.69 3.32
N THR A 126 -5.15 -3.10 3.79
CA THR A 126 -5.08 -1.67 4.13
C THR A 126 -3.86 -1.03 3.45
N ILE A 127 -4.05 0.10 2.75
CA ILE A 127 -2.96 0.93 2.26
C ILE A 127 -3.06 2.30 2.94
N ILE A 128 -1.98 2.79 3.54
CA ILE A 128 -1.90 4.11 4.19
C ILE A 128 -0.81 4.93 3.50
N VAL A 129 -1.15 6.14 3.06
CA VAL A 129 -0.25 7.07 2.38
C VAL A 129 -0.22 8.37 3.15
N GLY A 130 0.95 8.71 3.70
CA GLY A 130 1.15 9.91 4.51
C GLY A 130 1.15 11.23 3.73
N GLY A 131 1.39 11.18 2.42
CA GLY A 131 1.33 12.31 1.50
C GLY A 131 0.23 12.17 0.45
N ASN A 132 0.54 12.59 -0.77
CA ASN A 132 -0.34 12.60 -1.93
C ASN A 132 -0.34 11.26 -2.68
N SER A 133 -1.41 11.00 -3.43
CA SER A 133 -1.56 9.83 -4.29
C SER A 133 -1.87 10.21 -5.73
N GLY A 134 -1.21 9.55 -6.69
CA GLY A 134 -1.28 9.89 -8.11
C GLY A 134 -2.56 9.45 -8.82
N PHE A 135 -2.53 9.61 -10.15
CA PHE A 135 -3.59 9.29 -11.10
C PHE A 135 -4.17 7.88 -10.90
N MET A 136 -5.50 7.73 -11.00
CA MET A 136 -6.19 6.42 -10.96
C MET A 136 -5.93 5.59 -9.70
N SER A 137 -5.70 6.24 -8.56
CA SER A 137 -5.54 5.52 -7.29
C SER A 137 -6.85 4.79 -6.93
N GLY A 138 -6.77 3.50 -6.61
CA GLY A 138 -7.91 2.61 -6.37
C GLY A 138 -8.63 2.11 -7.63
N ILE A 139 -8.00 2.19 -8.81
CA ILE A 139 -8.60 1.67 -10.05
C ILE A 139 -8.94 0.18 -9.94
N PHE A 140 -10.17 -0.19 -10.28
CA PHE A 140 -10.72 -1.55 -10.15
C PHE A 140 -10.59 -2.16 -8.74
N MET A 141 -10.57 -1.34 -7.69
CA MET A 141 -10.53 -1.82 -6.30
C MET A 141 -11.74 -2.72 -6.01
N MET A 142 -11.47 -3.95 -5.57
CA MET A 142 -12.43 -5.03 -5.31
C MET A 142 -12.71 -5.26 -3.83
N GLY A 143 -12.04 -4.53 -2.94
CA GLY A 143 -12.25 -4.58 -1.50
C GLY A 143 -11.11 -3.96 -0.71
N GLY A 144 -11.21 -4.01 0.62
CA GLY A 144 -10.25 -3.41 1.55
C GLY A 144 -10.43 -1.91 1.73
N ARG A 145 -9.39 -1.24 2.23
CA ARG A 145 -9.40 0.20 2.45
C ARG A 145 -8.08 0.86 2.08
N MET A 146 -8.18 2.07 1.52
CA MET A 146 -7.04 2.97 1.31
C MET A 146 -7.24 4.22 2.16
N ILE A 147 -6.18 4.75 2.75
CA ILE A 147 -6.19 5.99 3.54
C ILE A 147 -5.10 6.89 2.97
N ILE A 148 -5.50 8.00 2.36
CA ILE A 148 -4.61 9.01 1.78
C ILE A 148 -4.71 10.26 2.65
N LEU A 149 -3.60 10.66 3.28
CA LEU A 149 -3.57 11.81 4.18
C LEU A 149 -3.50 13.15 3.44
N GLY A 150 -2.93 13.16 2.24
CA GLY A 150 -2.87 14.32 1.34
C GLY A 150 -3.92 14.28 0.23
N ASP A 151 -3.55 14.87 -0.91
CA ASP A 151 -4.39 15.01 -2.09
C ASP A 151 -4.37 13.74 -2.97
N ILE A 152 -5.45 13.52 -3.69
CA ILE A 152 -5.55 12.46 -4.71
C ILE A 152 -5.80 13.08 -6.08
N SER A 153 -5.01 12.65 -7.07
CA SER A 153 -5.09 13.14 -8.45
C SER A 153 -6.34 12.62 -9.18
N ASP A 154 -6.38 12.84 -10.49
CA ASP A 154 -7.50 12.55 -11.37
C ASP A 154 -7.89 11.07 -11.37
N ASP A 155 -9.18 10.84 -11.61
CA ASP A 155 -9.83 9.54 -11.77
C ASP A 155 -9.71 8.63 -10.53
N ALA A 156 -9.79 9.24 -9.35
CA ALA A 156 -9.76 8.54 -8.08
C ALA A 156 -10.90 7.50 -8.00
N GLY A 157 -10.56 6.25 -7.67
CA GLY A 157 -11.50 5.15 -7.59
C GLY A 157 -12.10 4.73 -8.93
N GLU A 158 -11.42 4.94 -10.06
CA GLU A 158 -11.90 4.50 -11.38
C GLU A 158 -12.39 3.06 -11.37
N SER A 159 -13.66 2.88 -11.72
CA SER A 159 -14.31 1.58 -11.78
C SER A 159 -14.19 0.77 -10.47
N ILE A 160 -14.15 1.45 -9.31
CA ILE A 160 -14.18 0.83 -7.98
C ILE A 160 -15.40 -0.09 -7.87
N ILE A 161 -15.22 -1.31 -7.35
CA ILE A 161 -16.29 -2.32 -7.23
C ILE A 161 -16.73 -2.45 -5.77
N ARG A 162 -15.78 -2.47 -4.84
CA ARG A 162 -15.99 -2.55 -3.38
C ARG A 162 -14.81 -1.92 -2.63
N GLY A 163 -15.00 -1.71 -1.33
CA GLY A 163 -14.01 -1.10 -0.45
C GLY A 163 -14.19 0.40 -0.34
N THR A 164 -13.25 1.05 0.34
CA THR A 164 -13.34 2.47 0.70
C THR A 164 -11.99 3.15 0.57
N ILE A 165 -11.95 4.33 -0.04
CA ILE A 165 -10.75 5.19 -0.08
C ILE A 165 -11.03 6.43 0.76
N TYR A 166 -10.40 6.54 1.92
CA TYR A 166 -10.47 7.70 2.81
C TYR A 166 -9.44 8.75 2.35
N VAL A 167 -9.85 10.01 2.20
CA VAL A 167 -9.01 11.10 1.70
C VAL A 167 -9.06 12.28 2.66
N GLY A 168 -7.90 12.69 3.16
CA GLY A 168 -7.73 13.82 4.08
C GLY A 168 -7.50 15.17 3.39
N GLY A 169 -7.04 15.16 2.13
CA GLY A 169 -6.85 16.34 1.30
C GLY A 169 -7.93 16.53 0.23
N GLU A 170 -7.52 17.12 -0.90
CA GLU A 170 -8.39 17.37 -2.03
C GLU A 170 -8.50 16.17 -2.99
N ILE A 171 -9.70 15.99 -3.53
CA ILE A 171 -10.00 14.99 -4.55
C ILE A 171 -10.16 15.73 -5.87
N LYS A 172 -9.21 15.58 -6.79
CA LYS A 172 -9.20 16.35 -8.03
C LYS A 172 -10.34 15.96 -8.99
N SER A 173 -10.51 14.67 -9.25
CA SER A 173 -11.68 14.13 -9.95
C SER A 173 -11.93 12.69 -9.51
N LEU A 174 -13.17 12.23 -9.70
CA LEU A 174 -13.56 10.84 -9.47
C LEU A 174 -13.58 10.10 -10.80
N GLY A 175 -13.18 8.83 -10.77
CA GLY A 175 -13.39 7.93 -11.89
C GLY A 175 -14.82 7.37 -11.94
N LYS A 176 -15.09 6.50 -12.92
CA LYS A 176 -16.38 5.85 -13.11
C LYS A 176 -16.78 5.00 -11.92
N ASN A 177 -18.09 4.90 -11.69
CA ASN A 177 -18.69 4.21 -10.55
C ASN A 177 -18.21 4.72 -9.17
N ALA A 178 -17.41 5.77 -9.07
CA ALA A 178 -17.01 6.35 -7.78
C ALA A 178 -17.97 7.49 -7.38
N LYS A 179 -18.26 7.58 -6.08
CA LYS A 179 -18.92 8.74 -5.46
C LYS A 179 -18.21 9.09 -4.16
N ILE A 180 -18.30 10.35 -3.77
CA ILE A 180 -17.91 10.82 -2.44
C ILE A 180 -19.08 10.59 -1.48
N ASP A 181 -18.74 10.19 -0.26
CA ASP A 181 -19.65 10.03 0.87
C ASP A 181 -18.98 10.59 2.14
N GLU A 182 -19.77 10.80 3.17
CA GLU A 182 -19.29 11.26 4.48
C GLU A 182 -18.91 10.08 5.38
N LEU A 183 -18.01 10.33 6.35
CA LEU A 183 -17.67 9.34 7.37
C LEU A 183 -18.69 9.40 8.51
N GLU A 184 -19.06 8.25 9.03
CA GLU A 184 -19.73 8.14 10.31
C GLU A 184 -18.73 8.37 11.46
N GLU A 185 -19.23 8.74 12.65
CA GLU A 185 -18.38 8.94 13.83
C GLU A 185 -17.59 7.69 14.21
N LYS A 186 -18.21 6.52 14.09
CA LYS A 186 -17.55 5.23 14.31
C LYS A 186 -16.38 5.02 13.35
N GLU A 187 -16.56 5.32 12.06
CA GLU A 187 -15.51 5.21 11.05
C GLU A 187 -14.35 6.17 11.34
N ARG A 188 -14.65 7.42 11.75
CA ARG A 188 -13.62 8.39 12.19
C ARG A 188 -12.80 7.88 13.36
N ASN A 189 -13.45 7.30 14.37
CA ASN A 189 -12.78 6.75 15.54
C ASN A 189 -11.90 5.53 15.19
N GLU A 190 -12.35 4.67 14.29
CA GLU A 190 -11.55 3.54 13.79
C GLU A 190 -10.35 4.02 12.96
N LEU A 191 -10.56 5.02 12.10
CA LEU A 191 -9.51 5.66 11.31
C LEU A 191 -8.43 6.28 12.19
N LYS A 192 -8.83 7.01 13.23
CA LYS A 192 -7.92 7.63 14.20
C LYS A 192 -7.03 6.60 14.87
N LYS A 193 -7.62 5.55 15.46
CA LYS A 193 -6.88 4.46 16.13
C LYS A 193 -5.87 3.78 15.20
N LEU A 194 -6.29 3.53 13.95
CA LEU A 194 -5.42 2.91 12.95
C LEU A 194 -4.24 3.82 12.59
N LEU A 195 -4.49 5.10 12.31
CA LEU A 195 -3.45 6.05 11.97
C LEU A 195 -2.45 6.24 13.13
N GLU A 196 -2.94 6.35 14.36
CA GLU A 196 -2.10 6.43 15.56
C GLU A 196 -1.24 5.17 15.76
N SER A 197 -1.76 3.97 15.48
CA SER A 197 -0.96 2.73 15.57
C SER A 197 0.21 2.70 14.58
N TYR A 198 0.12 3.51 13.52
CA TYR A 198 1.18 3.71 12.56
C TYR A 198 1.96 5.00 12.81
N ASN A 199 1.81 5.70 13.94
CA ASN A 199 2.48 6.97 14.24
C ASN A 199 2.08 8.15 13.32
N PHE A 200 0.86 8.12 12.77
CA PHE A 200 0.24 9.29 12.16
C PHE A 200 -0.67 9.96 13.20
N HIS A 201 -0.19 11.06 13.77
CA HIS A 201 -0.94 11.88 14.74
C HIS A 201 -1.48 13.12 14.04
N LEU A 202 -2.78 13.14 13.76
CA LEU A 202 -3.46 14.27 13.16
C LEU A 202 -4.21 15.06 14.22
N GLU A 203 -4.37 16.36 13.98
CA GLU A 203 -5.27 17.19 14.79
C GLU A 203 -6.73 16.75 14.61
N GLU A 204 -7.55 16.94 15.64
CA GLU A 204 -8.93 16.45 15.64
C GLU A 204 -9.77 17.03 14.49
N ASP A 205 -9.53 18.29 14.12
CA ASP A 205 -10.23 18.96 13.03
C ASP A 205 -9.91 18.35 11.66
N LYS A 206 -8.73 17.73 11.49
CA LYS A 206 -8.37 17.03 10.25
C LYS A 206 -9.22 15.79 10.04
N TYR A 207 -9.52 15.02 11.10
CA TYR A 207 -10.39 13.85 11.00
C TYR A 207 -11.81 14.21 10.55
N GLN A 208 -12.29 15.42 10.87
CA GLN A 208 -13.60 15.91 10.42
C GLN A 208 -13.65 16.27 8.94
N ARG A 209 -12.49 16.55 8.32
CA ARG A 209 -12.39 16.89 6.89
C ARG A 209 -12.24 15.68 5.98
N PHE A 210 -12.00 14.50 6.54
CA PHE A 210 -11.91 13.29 5.74
C PHE A 210 -13.20 13.06 4.97
N ARG A 211 -13.05 12.72 3.70
CA ARG A 211 -14.10 12.25 2.81
C ARG A 211 -13.81 10.80 2.45
N LYS A 212 -14.83 10.02 2.10
CA LYS A 212 -14.62 8.67 1.58
C LYS A 212 -15.12 8.53 0.15
N ILE A 213 -14.32 7.89 -0.69
CA ILE A 213 -14.72 7.44 -2.03
C ILE A 213 -15.19 5.99 -1.91
N VAL A 214 -16.39 5.74 -2.41
CA VAL A 214 -17.07 4.44 -2.37
C VAL A 214 -17.73 4.15 -3.72
N PRO A 215 -18.03 2.88 -4.06
CA PRO A 215 -18.76 2.57 -5.29
C PRO A 215 -20.20 3.13 -5.26
N ARG A 216 -20.67 3.61 -6.42
CA ARG A 216 -22.08 3.94 -6.68
C ARG A 216 -22.94 2.68 -6.73
N SER A 217 -22.43 1.65 -7.41
CA SER A 217 -23.05 0.34 -7.52
C SER A 217 -22.05 -0.77 -7.19
N ALA A 218 -22.51 -1.79 -6.45
CA ALA A 218 -21.74 -3.01 -6.21
C ALA A 218 -21.68 -3.95 -7.45
N ARG A 219 -22.46 -3.65 -8.51
CA ARG A 219 -22.49 -4.37 -9.78
C ARG A 219 -22.43 -3.38 -10.95
N PRO A 220 -21.31 -2.66 -11.13
CA PRO A 220 -21.21 -1.62 -12.15
C PRO A 220 -21.34 -2.13 -13.59
N PHE A 221 -21.03 -3.41 -13.82
CA PHE A 221 -21.05 -4.03 -15.14
C PHE A 221 -22.34 -4.82 -15.43
N TYR A 222 -23.27 -4.92 -14.47
CA TYR A 222 -24.49 -5.72 -14.61
C TYR A 222 -25.72 -4.96 -14.09
N GLY A 223 -26.55 -4.44 -15.00
CA GLY A 223 -27.75 -3.63 -14.74
C GLY A 223 -28.16 -2.81 -15.99
N GLN A 224 -29.36 -2.21 -16.02
CA GLN A 224 -29.72 -1.26 -17.09
C GLN A 224 -28.96 0.07 -16.95
N GLU A 225 -28.53 0.59 -18.10
CA GLU A 225 -27.54 1.67 -18.34
C GLU A 225 -26.17 1.42 -17.70
N SER A 226 -25.31 0.70 -18.43
CA SER A 226 -23.87 0.82 -18.26
C SER A 226 -23.45 2.24 -18.66
N GLU A 227 -22.67 2.93 -17.82
CA GLU A 227 -21.94 4.15 -18.19
C GLU A 227 -20.75 3.82 -19.14
N GLU A 228 -21.00 2.95 -20.11
CA GLU A 228 -20.15 2.77 -21.27
C GLU A 228 -20.46 3.91 -22.25
N GLY A 229 -19.75 5.02 -22.03
CA GLY A 229 -19.34 6.01 -23.03
C GLY A 229 -20.34 6.36 -24.14
N LYS A 230 -20.90 7.57 -24.06
CA LYS A 230 -21.16 8.34 -25.28
C LYS A 230 -19.87 9.01 -25.76
#